data_AF-A0A5K7Z6K1-F1
#
_entry.id   AF-A0A5K7Z6K1-F1
#
_cell.length_a   1.000
_cell.length_b   1.000
_cell.length_c   1.000
_cell.angle_alpha   90.00
_cell.angle_beta   90.00
_cell.angle_gamma   90.00
#
_symmetry.space_group_name_H-M   'P 1'
#
loop_
_entity.id
_entity.type
_entity.pdbx_description
1 polymer ?
#
loop_
_entity_poly.entity_id
_entity_poly.type
_entity_poly.pdbx_seq_one_letter_code
_entity_poly.pdbx_strand_id
1 'polypeptide(L)' 'MLAEATPQDIVDFYKNAMSVKVWEPGMAMVQGNKGALIFKKAKRQLVFKGKGQGDPSMINVTIINQRKG' A
#
# COMPACT_ATOMS: atom_id res chain seq x y z
N MET A 1 8.47 25.05 -2.01
CA MET A 1 7.29 24.18 -2.21
C MET A 1 7.70 22.77 -1.82
N LEU A 2 7.02 22.16 -0.86
CA LEU A 2 7.13 20.71 -0.67
C LEU A 2 6.45 20.08 -1.89
N ALA A 3 7.19 19.30 -2.69
CA ALA A 3 6.57 18.58 -3.79
C ALA A 3 5.52 17.62 -3.19
N GLU A 4 4.28 17.69 -3.68
CA GLU A 4 3.24 16.74 -3.29
C GLU A 4 3.71 15.33 -3.64
N ALA A 5 3.71 14.42 -2.66
CA ALA A 5 4.12 13.03 -2.89
C ALA A 5 3.21 12.39 -3.93
N THR A 6 3.78 11.86 -5.00
CA THR A 6 3.00 11.16 -6.02
C THR A 6 2.44 9.85 -5.45
N PRO A 7 1.36 9.30 -6.03
CA PRO A 7 0.89 7.96 -5.65
C PRO A 7 1.97 6.88 -5.76
N GLN A 8 2.93 7.05 -6.67
CA GLN A 8 4.08 6.16 -6.81
C GLN A 8 5.03 6.28 -5.61
N ASP A 9 5.34 7.49 -5.15
CA ASP A 9 6.18 7.73 -3.97
C ASP A 9 5.58 7.08 -2.72
N ILE A 10 4.26 7.17 -2.56
CA ILE A 10 3.53 6.52 -1.46
C ILE A 10 3.67 5.00 -1.55
N VAL A 11 3.46 4.42 -2.73
CA VAL A 11 3.58 2.97 -2.94
C VAL A 11 5.00 2.50 -2.64
N ASP A 12 6.02 3.19 -3.11
CA ASP A 12 7.42 2.78 -2.93
C ASP A 12 7.89 3.00 -1.49
N PHE A 13 7.42 4.05 -0.81
CA PHE A 13 7.61 4.23 0.63
C PHE A 13 7.10 3.02 1.41
N TYR A 14 5.84 2.62 1.18
CA TYR A 14 5.26 1.48 1.91
C TYR A 14 5.90 0.16 1.55
N LYS A 15 6.31 -0.06 0.28
CA LYS A 15 7.08 -1.25 -0.09
C LYS A 15 8.34 -1.39 0.78
N ASN A 16 9.15 -0.33 0.83
CA ASN A 16 10.38 -0.32 1.60
C ASN A 16 10.14 -0.50 3.09
N ALA A 17 9.21 0.27 3.67
CA ALA A 17 8.89 0.20 5.10
C ALA A 17 8.38 -1.19 5.53
N MET A 18 7.58 -1.84 4.68
CA MET A 18 6.98 -3.13 4.98
C MET A 18 7.92 -4.31 4.73
N SER A 19 8.83 -4.20 3.76
CA SER A 19 9.89 -5.21 3.56
C SER A 19 10.81 -5.33 4.78
N VAL A 20 11.14 -4.23 5.46
CA VAL A 20 11.87 -4.25 6.75
C VAL A 20 11.10 -5.01 7.83
N LYS A 21 9.77 -5.07 7.75
CA LYS A 21 8.89 -5.82 8.67
C LYS A 21 8.61 -7.26 8.20
N VAL A 22 9.34 -7.74 7.19
CA VAL A 22 9.21 -9.09 6.61
C VAL A 22 7.81 -9.32 6.03
N TRP A 23 7.25 -8.28 5.42
CA TRP A 23 6.07 -8.39 4.58
C TRP A 23 6.53 -8.36 3.13
N GLU A 24 6.16 -9.39 2.37
CA GLU A 24 6.54 -9.53 0.97
C GLU A 24 5.57 -8.72 0.10
N PRO A 25 6.06 -7.79 -0.74
CA PRO A 25 5.21 -7.09 -1.68
C PRO A 25 4.67 -8.09 -2.71
N GLY A 26 3.35 -8.08 -2.87
CA GLY A 26 2.65 -8.79 -3.95
C GLY A 26 2.38 -7.85 -5.11
N MET A 27 1.10 -7.73 -5.48
CA MET A 27 0.68 -6.82 -6.54
C MET A 27 0.74 -5.35 -6.09
N ALA A 28 1.35 -4.51 -6.91
CA ALA A 28 1.33 -3.07 -6.79
C ALA A 28 0.80 -2.47 -8.11
N MET A 29 -0.14 -1.54 -8.03
CA MET A 29 -0.71 -0.87 -9.19
C MET A 29 -0.92 0.61 -8.86
N VAL A 30 -0.50 1.49 -9.76
CA VAL A 30 -0.80 2.92 -9.72
C VAL A 30 -1.50 3.28 -11.02
N GLN A 31 -2.65 3.94 -10.92
CA GLN A 31 -3.42 4.42 -12.06
C GLN A 31 -3.96 5.82 -11.77
N GLY A 32 -3.39 6.82 -12.43
CA GLY A 32 -3.71 8.23 -12.14
C GLY A 32 -3.45 8.56 -10.68
N ASN A 33 -4.48 9.07 -9.99
CA ASN A 33 -4.43 9.42 -8.57
C ASN A 33 -4.75 8.24 -7.63
N LYS A 34 -4.84 7.00 -8.12
CA LYS A 34 -5.16 5.82 -7.31
C LYS A 34 -3.96 4.88 -7.25
N GLY A 35 -3.74 4.29 -6.08
CA GLY A 35 -2.74 3.27 -5.85
C GLY A 35 -3.32 2.09 -5.09
N ALA A 36 -2.87 0.88 -5.40
CA ALA A 36 -3.14 -0.33 -4.63
C ALA A 36 -1.83 -1.08 -4.39
N LEU A 37 -1.63 -1.57 -3.18
CA LEU A 37 -0.46 -2.34 -2.79
C LEU A 37 -0.88 -3.48 -1.88
N ILE A 38 -0.54 -4.70 -2.27
CA ILE A 38 -0.79 -5.91 -1.50
C ILE A 38 0.51 -6.38 -0.88
N PHE A 39 0.47 -6.73 0.40
CA PHE A 39 1.56 -7.45 1.05
C PHE A 39 1.09 -8.79 1.58
N LYS A 40 2.01 -9.76 1.61
CA LYS A 40 1.77 -11.09 2.17
C LYS A 40 2.77 -11.37 3.30
N LYS A 41 2.29 -12.03 4.36
CA LYS A 41 3.13 -12.58 5.42
C LYS A 41 2.45 -13.80 6.00
N ALA A 42 3.01 -14.98 5.75
CA ALA A 42 2.41 -16.26 6.12
C ALA A 42 0.93 -16.34 5.67
N LYS A 43 -0.02 -16.52 6.61
CA LYS A 43 -1.48 -16.60 6.34
C LYS A 43 -2.19 -15.24 6.38
N ARG A 44 -1.44 -14.13 6.34
CA ARG A 44 -1.97 -12.77 6.42
C ARG A 44 -1.70 -12.03 5.12
N GLN A 45 -2.67 -11.22 4.73
CA GLN A 45 -2.54 -10.29 3.62
C GLN A 45 -2.89 -8.89 4.11
N LEU A 46 -2.07 -7.91 3.75
CA LEU A 46 -2.40 -6.49 3.91
C LEU A 46 -2.73 -5.92 2.54
N VAL A 47 -3.76 -5.10 2.46
CA VAL A 47 -4.13 -4.37 1.25
C VAL A 47 -4.18 -2.90 1.59
N PHE A 48 -3.33 -2.12 0.95
CA PHE A 48 -3.32 -0.67 0.99
C PHE A 48 -4.00 -0.17 -0.28
N LYS A 49 -5.00 0.69 -0.13
CA LYS A 49 -5.62 1.43 -1.24
C LYS A 49 -5.47 2.91 -0.98
N GLY A 50 -4.66 3.57 -1.79
CA GLY A 50 -4.45 5.01 -1.78
C GLY A 50 -5.31 5.69 -2.82
N LYS A 51 -5.91 6.84 -2.47
CA LYS A 51 -6.54 7.76 -3.42
C LYS A 51 -6.05 9.18 -3.10
N GLY A 52 -5.29 9.77 -4.01
CA GLY A 52 -4.89 11.17 -3.95
C GLY A 52 -6.05 12.07 -4.37
N GLN A 53 -6.32 13.13 -3.60
CA GLN A 53 -7.30 14.16 -3.93
C GLN A 53 -6.65 15.55 -4.04
N GLY A 54 -5.39 15.62 -4.49
CA GLY A 54 -4.54 16.82 -4.41
C GLY A 54 -3.83 16.81 -3.05
N ASP A 55 -4.46 17.41 -2.05
CA ASP A 55 -4.09 17.32 -0.64
C ASP A 55 -5.41 17.34 0.18
N PRO A 56 -5.75 16.32 0.99
CA PRO A 56 -4.97 15.16 1.44
C PRO A 56 -5.17 13.86 0.64
N SER A 57 -4.19 12.95 0.73
CA SER A 57 -4.33 11.57 0.26
C SER A 57 -5.00 10.70 1.32
N MET A 58 -6.01 9.93 0.93
CA MET A 58 -6.65 8.95 1.81
C MET A 58 -6.08 7.56 1.56
N ILE A 59 -5.63 6.89 2.64
CA ILE A 59 -5.15 5.52 2.60
C ILE A 59 -6.10 4.64 3.40
N ASN A 60 -6.74 3.69 2.71
CA ASN A 60 -7.53 2.63 3.34
C ASN A 60 -6.65 1.38 3.47
N VAL A 61 -6.49 0.90 4.70
CA VAL A 61 -5.72 -0.31 5.00
C VAL A 61 -6.68 -1.41 5.44
N THR A 62 -6.58 -2.58 4.80
CA THR A 62 -7.37 -3.77 5.16
C THR A 62 -6.43 -4.91 5.52
N ILE A 63 -6.68 -5.53 6.68
CA ILE A 63 -5.95 -6.73 7.12
C ILE A 63 -6.85 -7.95 6.92
N ILE A 64 -6.40 -8.88 6.09
CA ILE A 64 -7.09 -10.14 5.84
C ILE A 64 -6.27 -11.23 6.55
N ASN A 65 -6.89 -11.91 7.51
CA ASN A 65 -6.32 -13.08 8.16
C ASN A 65 -7.04 -14.33 7.62
N GLN A 66 -6.33 -15.16 6.88
CA GLN A 66 -6.89 -16.42 6.38
C GLN A 66 -6.81 -17.46 7.51
N ARG A 67 -7.90 -17.58 8.31
CA ARG A 67 -8.10 -18.78 9.13
C ARG A 67 -8.45 -19.94 8.21
N LYS A 68 -7.69 -21.03 8.27
CA LYS A 68 -8.14 -22.32 7.71
C LYS A 68 -9.43 -22.68 8.46
N GLY A 69 -10.52 -22.89 7.72
CA GLY A 69 -11.64 -23.70 8.20
C GLY A 69 -11.22 -25.15 8.35
#